data_AF-R6J230-F1
#
_entry.id   AF-R6J230-F1
#
_cell.length_a   1.000
_cell.length_b   1.000
_cell.length_c   1.000
_cell.angle_alpha   90.00
_cell.angle_beta   90.00
_cell.angle_gamma   90.00
#
_symmetry.space_group_name_H-M   'P 1'
#
loop_
_entity.id
_entity.type
_entity.pdbx_description
1 polymer ?
#
loop_
_entity_poly.entity_id
_entity_poly.type
_entity_poly.pdbx_seq_one_letter_code
_entity_poly.pdbx_strand_id
1 'polypeptide(L)' 'MTDKTMTFRIGDEKEDVMKDTLTQVFDALREKGYNPINQIVGYLLSEDPTYITTHNNARSLIRRIDRDELLAAMVKSYLD' A
#
# COMPACT_ATOMS: atom_id res chain seq x y z
N MET A 1 -18.81 28.55 -22.10
CA MET A 1 -17.95 27.36 -21.95
C MET A 1 -17.63 27.27 -20.47
N THR A 2 -18.25 26.33 -19.75
CA THR A 2 -18.04 26.14 -18.31
C THR A 2 -16.69 25.45 -18.11
N ASP A 3 -15.70 26.26 -17.75
CA ASP A 3 -14.43 25.78 -17.22
C ASP A 3 -14.70 25.16 -15.85
N LYS A 4 -14.90 23.84 -15.83
CA LYS A 4 -15.00 23.08 -14.58
C LYS A 4 -13.57 22.95 -14.05
N THR A 5 -13.19 23.82 -13.14
CA THR A 5 -11.99 23.64 -12.33
C THR A 5 -12.13 22.30 -11.60
N MET A 6 -11.46 21.26 -12.08
CA MET A 6 -11.32 20.01 -11.33
C MET A 6 -10.52 20.35 -10.07
N THR A 7 -11.13 20.23 -8.90
CA THR A 7 -10.42 20.33 -7.63
C THR A 7 -9.45 19.18 -7.54
N PHE A 8 -8.20 19.44 -7.91
CA PHE A 8 -7.07 18.54 -7.72
C PHE A 8 -6.88 18.35 -6.21
N ARG A 9 -7.39 17.25 -5.67
CA ARG A 9 -7.16 16.87 -4.29
C ARG A 9 -5.88 16.05 -4.26
N ILE A 10 -4.79 16.69 -3.86
CA ILE A 10 -3.47 16.07 -3.70
C ILE A 10 -3.53 14.80 -2.82
N GLY A 11 -4.53 14.70 -1.92
CA GLY A 11 -4.75 13.51 -1.09
C GLY A 11 -5.18 12.26 -1.87
N ASP A 12 -6.01 12.41 -2.91
CA ASP A 12 -6.59 11.28 -3.65
C ASP A 12 -5.49 10.55 -4.46
N GLU A 13 -4.61 11.31 -5.12
CA GLU A 13 -3.49 10.74 -5.88
C GLU A 13 -2.51 9.97 -5.00
N LYS A 14 -2.27 10.46 -3.77
CA LYS A 14 -1.35 9.81 -2.84
C LYS A 14 -1.91 8.47 -2.34
N GLU A 15 -3.22 8.44 -2.05
CA GLU A 15 -3.91 7.23 -1.63
C GLU A 15 -3.94 6.19 -2.76
N ASP A 16 -4.19 6.62 -3.99
CA ASP A 16 -4.14 5.76 -5.17
C ASP A 16 -2.74 5.13 -5.36
N VAL A 17 -1.67 5.93 -5.23
CA VAL A 17 -0.29 5.43 -5.33
C VAL A 17 0.03 4.42 -4.22
N MET A 18 -0.42 4.66 -2.98
CA MET A 18 -0.24 3.69 -1.88
C MET A 18 -0.98 2.38 -2.16
N LYS A 19 -2.22 2.47 -2.63
CA LYS A 19 -3.05 1.32 -2.98
C LYS A 19 -2.45 0.50 -4.12
N ASP A 20 -1.96 1.15 -5.17
CA ASP A 20 -1.29 0.50 -6.29
C ASP A 20 0.01 -0.19 -5.84
N THR A 21 0.77 0.45 -4.96
CA THR A 21 2.00 -0.13 -4.41
C THR A 21 1.70 -1.37 -3.55
N LEU A 22 0.68 -1.30 -2.69
CA LEU A 22 0.25 -2.45 -1.89
C LEU A 22 -0.29 -3.60 -2.73
N THR A 23 -1.00 -3.29 -3.81
CA THR A 23 -1.53 -4.30 -4.74
C THR A 23 -0.38 -5.08 -5.39
N GLN A 24 0.66 -4.38 -5.86
CA GLN A 24 1.87 -5.03 -6.41
C GLN A 24 2.57 -5.93 -5.39
N VAL A 25 2.66 -5.49 -4.13
CA VAL A 25 3.25 -6.28 -3.05
C VAL A 25 2.39 -7.52 -2.74
N PHE A 26 1.07 -7.36 -2.71
CA PHE A 26 0.12 -8.44 -2.49
C PHE A 26 0.26 -9.51 -3.57
N ASP A 27 0.30 -9.11 -4.84
CA ASP A 27 0.43 -10.03 -5.96
C ASP A 27 1.78 -10.74 -5.95
N ALA A 28 2.88 -10.03 -5.67
CA ALA A 28 4.20 -10.65 -5.54
C ALA A 28 4.27 -11.71 -4.43
N LEU A 29 3.58 -11.47 -3.31
CA LEU A 29 3.47 -12.44 -2.21
C LEU A 29 2.65 -13.66 -2.64
N ARG A 30 1.51 -13.43 -3.30
CA ARG A 30 0.62 -14.49 -3.80
C ARG A 30 1.32 -15.37 -4.85
N GLU A 31 2.04 -14.77 -5.79
CA GLU A 31 2.81 -15.49 -6.82
C GLU A 31 3.87 -16.43 -6.23
N LYS A 32 4.43 -16.07 -5.06
CA LYS A 32 5.39 -16.90 -4.34
C LYS A 32 4.76 -17.89 -3.37
N GLY A 33 3.43 -17.94 -3.30
CA GLY A 33 2.71 -18.86 -2.43
C GLY A 33 2.67 -18.46 -0.96
N TYR A 34 2.99 -17.20 -0.63
CA TYR A 34 2.80 -16.67 0.71
C TYR A 34 1.34 -16.26 0.92
N ASN A 35 0.89 -16.24 2.18
CA ASN A 35 -0.36 -15.56 2.55
C ASN A 35 -0.08 -14.04 2.60
N PRO A 36 -0.58 -13.23 1.65
CA PRO A 36 -0.18 -11.84 1.57
C PRO A 36 -0.65 -11.01 2.76
N ILE A 37 -1.84 -11.30 3.29
CA ILE A 37 -2.40 -10.57 4.45
C ILE A 37 -1.52 -10.78 5.67
N ASN A 38 -1.18 -12.02 6.00
CA ASN A 38 -0.34 -12.31 7.17
C ASN A 38 1.04 -11.66 7.06
N GLN A 39 1.64 -11.66 5.86
CA GLN A 39 2.96 -11.08 5.63
C GLN A 39 2.94 -9.55 5.71
N ILE A 40 1.92 -8.90 5.12
CA ILE A 40 1.76 -7.45 5.22
C ILE A 40 1.51 -7.04 6.67
N VAL A 41 0.62 -7.73 7.39
CA VAL A 41 0.38 -7.46 8.82
C VAL A 41 1.65 -7.65 9.64
N GLY A 42 2.40 -8.73 9.41
CA GLY A 42 3.69 -8.97 10.07
C GLY A 42 4.70 -7.86 9.82
N TYR A 43 4.82 -7.39 8.58
CA TYR A 43 5.66 -6.24 8.24
C TYR A 43 5.19 -4.95 8.92
N LEU A 44 3.90 -4.63 8.92
CA LEU A 44 3.38 -3.41 9.55
C LEU A 44 3.68 -3.36 11.06
N LEU A 45 3.54 -4.49 11.75
CA LEU A 45 3.78 -4.60 13.19
C LEU A 45 5.27 -4.61 13.58
N SER A 46 6.12 -5.18 12.74
CA SER A 46 7.54 -5.43 13.10
C SER A 46 8.55 -4.53 12.39
N GLU A 47 8.15 -3.91 11.27
CA GLU A 47 9.04 -3.29 10.27
C GLU A 47 10.07 -4.24 9.66
N ASP A 48 9.99 -5.54 9.95
CA ASP A 48 10.97 -6.49 9.44
C ASP A 48 10.68 -6.78 7.96
N PRO A 49 11.57 -6.35 7.05
CA PRO A 49 11.38 -6.53 5.61
C PRO A 49 11.43 -8.00 5.17
N THR A 50 11.85 -8.93 6.04
CA THR A 50 11.91 -10.37 5.72
C THR A 50 10.53 -10.99 5.53
N TYR A 51 9.48 -10.39 6.11
CA TYR A 51 8.08 -10.75 5.83
C TYR A 51 7.71 -10.57 4.35
N ILE A 52 8.39 -9.67 3.64
CA ILE A 52 8.06 -9.32 2.26
C ILE A 52 9.09 -9.96 1.32
N THR A 53 8.59 -10.64 0.28
CA THR A 53 9.43 -11.26 -0.75
C THR A 53 10.25 -10.23 -1.53
N THR A 54 11.44 -10.62 -2.02
CA THR A 54 12.23 -9.79 -2.95
C THR A 54 11.70 -9.85 -4.39
N HIS A 55 10.77 -10.77 -4.68
CA HIS A 55 10.15 -10.93 -5.99
C HIS A 55 9.43 -9.67 -6.45
N ASN A 56 9.50 -9.37 -7.75
CA ASN A 56 8.91 -8.17 -8.37
C ASN A 56 9.20 -6.86 -7.62
N ASN A 57 10.37 -6.78 -6.97
CA ASN A 57 10.79 -5.61 -6.18
C ASN A 57 9.86 -5.25 -5.00
N ALA A 58 9.00 -6.18 -4.55
CA ALA A 58 7.97 -5.93 -3.54
C ALA A 58 8.54 -5.37 -2.22
N ARG A 59 9.67 -5.92 -1.75
CA ARG A 59 10.35 -5.43 -0.55
C ARG A 59 10.80 -3.97 -0.66
N SER A 60 11.24 -3.51 -1.83
CA SER A 60 11.64 -2.12 -2.03
C SER A 60 10.42 -1.21 -2.17
N LEU A 61 9.35 -1.70 -2.82
CA LEU A 61 8.10 -0.97 -3.01
C LEU A 61 7.42 -0.64 -1.68
N ILE A 62 7.22 -1.64 -0.82
CA ILE A 62 6.52 -1.44 0.45
C ILE A 62 7.27 -0.49 1.40
N ARG A 63 8.60 -0.43 1.31
CA ARG A 63 9.44 0.50 2.09
C ARG A 63 9.32 1.95 1.66
N ARG A 64 8.71 2.24 0.51
CA ARG A 64 8.44 3.61 0.04
C ARG A 64 7.13 4.16 0.59
N ILE A 65 6.29 3.31 1.16
CA ILE A 65 5.03 3.71 1.76
C ILE A 65 5.31 4.23 3.16
N ASP A 66 4.76 5.40 3.48
CA ASP A 66 4.70 5.86 4.87
C ASP A 66 3.70 5.00 5.64
N ARG A 67 4.18 4.30 6.67
CA ARG A 67 3.37 3.34 7.40
C ARG A 67 2.24 4.01 8.17
N ASP A 68 2.47 5.19 8.73
CA ASP A 68 1.48 5.86 9.56
C ASP A 68 0.32 6.35 8.68
N GLU A 69 0.64 6.85 7.49
CA GLU A 69 -0.37 7.22 6.49
C GLU A 69 -1.15 6.01 5.98
N LEU A 70 -0.47 4.89 5.73
CA LEU A 70 -1.15 3.67 5.35
C LEU A 70 -2.10 3.18 6.44
N LEU A 71 -1.65 3.11 7.69
CA LEU A 71 -2.48 2.67 8.81
C LEU A 71 -3.68 3.62 8.99
N ALA A 72 -3.48 4.93 8.89
CA ALA A 72 -4.57 5.90 8.94
C ALA A 72 -5.61 5.69 7.81
N ALA A 73 -5.15 5.45 6.57
CA ALA A 73 -6.03 5.15 5.44
C ALA A 73 -6.79 3.82 5.63
N MET A 74 -6.13 2.78 6.18
CA MET A 74 -6.79 1.51 6.48
C MET A 74 -7.85 1.64 7.58
N VAL A 75 -7.58 2.41 8.64
CA VAL A 75 -8.56 2.67 9.70
C VAL A 75 -9.74 3.47 9.16
N LYS A 76 -9.48 4.51 8.37
CA LYS A 76 -10.53 5.32 7.75
C LYS A 76 -11.42 4.48 6.84
N SER A 77 -10.83 3.67 5.95
CA SER A 77 -11.60 2.81 5.04
C SER A 77 -12.40 1.69 5.73
N TYR A 78 -12.09 1.37 7.00
CA TYR A 78 -12.87 0.43 7.79
C TYR A 78 -14.07 1.08 8.51
N LEU A 79 -14.01 2.39 8.75
CA LEU A 79 -15.01 3.15 9.51
C LEU A 79 -15.95 3.99 8.63
N ASP A 80 -15.54 4.31 7.40
CA ASP A 80 -16.35 4.99 6.38
C ASP A 80 -17.33 4.00 5.69
#